data_AF-A0A1G3BIL5-F1
#
_entry.id   AF-A0A1G3BIL5-F1
#
_cell.length_a   1.000
_cell.length_b   1.000
_cell.length_c   1.000
_cell.angle_alpha   90.00
_cell.angle_beta   90.00
_cell.angle_gamma   90.00
#
_symmetry.space_group_name_H-M   'P 1'
#
loop_
_entity.id
_entity.type
_entity.pdbx_description
1 polymer ?
#
loop_
_entity_poly.entity_id
_entity_poly.type
_entity_poly.pdbx_seq_one_letter_code
_entity_poly.pdbx_strand_id
1 'polypeptide(L)'
;MRFQRKGSFLVLVGLSILFVGLFIGVSRLTLATYSRDIFMTGEAPPIPVPDVKYSPKLVTLKVEERVTYEVAILEEKLQNGEVEPKDLELVEVQDKESINFHQVECFHYRQVTQRQTRNTEAIVCTRTRQGTEYWLTNKTRFVEWDPWSEWTAISRKGIVKKD
;
A
#
# COMPACT_ATOMS: atom_id res chain seq x y z
N MET A 1 -72.44 -8.15 30.36
CA MET A 1 -71.57 -7.30 29.53
C MET A 1 -70.13 -7.80 29.62
N ARG A 2 -69.55 -8.34 28.53
CA ARG A 2 -68.14 -8.75 28.44
C ARG A 2 -67.45 -7.90 27.37
N PHE A 3 -66.94 -6.73 27.74
CA PHE A 3 -66.21 -5.85 26.82
C PHE A 3 -65.16 -5.03 27.57
N GLN A 4 -64.11 -5.68 28.08
CA GLN A 4 -62.98 -4.90 28.66
C GLN A 4 -61.63 -5.61 28.81
N ARG A 5 -61.38 -6.75 28.12
CA ARG A 5 -60.07 -7.44 28.24
C ARG A 5 -59.16 -7.34 27.02
N LYS A 6 -59.68 -7.05 25.82
CA LYS A 6 -58.87 -7.04 24.59
C LYS A 6 -58.09 -5.72 24.38
N GLY A 7 -58.64 -4.58 24.82
CA GLY A 7 -57.97 -3.28 24.67
C GLY A 7 -56.71 -3.14 25.52
N SER A 8 -56.75 -3.59 26.78
CA SER A 8 -55.61 -3.49 27.69
C SER A 8 -54.41 -4.36 27.27
N PHE A 9 -54.65 -5.49 26.61
CA PHE A 9 -53.59 -6.37 26.15
C PHE A 9 -52.77 -5.74 25.00
N LEU A 10 -53.45 -5.07 24.05
CA LEU A 10 -52.78 -4.36 22.97
C LEU A 10 -51.97 -3.15 23.45
N VAL A 11 -52.49 -2.42 24.45
CA VAL A 11 -51.76 -1.30 25.07
C VAL A 11 -50.51 -1.77 25.81
N LEU A 12 -50.61 -2.88 26.55
CA LEU A 12 -49.46 -3.48 27.25
C LEU A 12 -48.39 -4.00 26.29
N VAL A 13 -48.77 -4.63 25.18
CA VAL A 13 -47.83 -5.07 24.14
C VAL A 13 -47.17 -3.86 23.45
N GLY A 14 -47.94 -2.81 23.13
CA GLY A 14 -47.40 -1.58 22.55
C GLY A 14 -46.38 -0.88 23.47
N LEU A 15 -46.67 -0.79 24.77
CA LEU A 15 -45.74 -0.22 25.75
C LEU A 15 -44.47 -1.07 25.91
N SER A 16 -44.59 -2.40 25.89
CA SER A 16 -43.46 -3.33 25.95
C SER A 16 -42.51 -3.13 24.76
N ILE A 17 -43.03 -3.00 23.54
CA ILE A 17 -42.22 -2.77 22.34
C ILE A 17 -41.51 -1.41 22.41
N LEU A 18 -42.19 -0.37 22.91
CA LEU A 18 -41.60 0.96 23.13
C LEU A 18 -40.46 0.92 24.15
N PHE A 19 -40.63 0.21 25.27
CA PHE A 19 -39.58 0.07 26.29
C PHE A 19 -38.37 -0.73 25.80
N VAL A 20 -38.59 -1.81 25.03
CA VAL A 20 -37.51 -2.58 24.42
C VAL A 20 -36.77 -1.74 23.37
N GLY A 21 -37.50 -0.98 22.54
CA GLY A 21 -36.92 -0.05 21.58
C GLY A 21 -36.09 1.05 22.24
N LEU A 22 -36.57 1.61 23.37
CA LEU A 22 -35.83 2.62 24.14
C LEU A 22 -34.57 2.03 24.78
N PHE A 23 -34.63 0.80 25.29
CA PHE A 23 -33.48 0.12 25.89
C PHE A 23 -32.40 -0.22 24.85
N ILE A 24 -32.81 -0.66 23.65
CA ILE A 24 -31.90 -0.90 22.52
C ILE A 24 -31.33 0.44 22.00
N GLY A 25 -32.13 1.50 21.95
CA GLY A 25 -31.69 2.84 21.54
C GLY A 25 -30.66 3.43 22.48
N VAL A 26 -30.89 3.37 23.80
CA VAL A 26 -29.97 3.87 24.83
C VAL A 26 -28.67 3.06 24.85
N SER A 27 -28.74 1.73 24.75
CA SER A 27 -27.53 0.90 24.71
C SER A 27 -26.69 1.14 23.45
N ARG A 28 -27.30 1.40 22.30
CA ARG A 28 -26.57 1.81 21.08
C ARG A 28 -25.98 3.22 21.18
N LEU A 29 -26.65 4.16 21.86
CA LEU A 29 -26.10 5.50 22.10
C LEU A 29 -24.88 5.46 23.03
N THR A 30 -24.88 4.61 24.06
CA THR A 30 -23.73 4.47 24.97
C THR A 30 -22.51 3.84 24.28
N LEU A 31 -22.72 2.97 23.28
CA LEU A 31 -21.64 2.40 22.45
C LEU A 31 -21.11 3.39 21.41
N ALA A 32 -21.91 4.35 20.95
CA ALA A 32 -21.48 5.39 20.01
C ALA A 32 -20.61 6.49 20.65
N THR A 33 -20.55 6.58 21.97
CA THR A 33 -19.75 7.59 22.68
C THR A 33 -18.25 7.26 22.83
N TYR A 34 -17.77 6.14 22.29
CA TYR A 34 -16.36 5.71 22.43
C TYR A 34 -15.56 5.62 21.12
N SER A 35 -15.97 6.29 20.06
CA SER A 35 -15.06 6.64 18.95
C SER A 35 -14.68 8.11 19.03
N ARG A 36 -13.95 8.51 20.08
CA ARG A 36 -13.16 9.74 19.99
C ARG A 36 -12.02 9.46 19.03
N ASP A 37 -12.23 9.82 17.78
CA ASP A 37 -11.21 9.84 16.75
C ASP A 37 -10.04 10.70 17.25
N ILE A 38 -8.83 10.15 17.22
CA ILE A 38 -7.62 10.74 17.84
C ILE A 38 -7.27 12.08 17.16
N PHE A 39 -7.83 12.31 15.96
CA PHE A 39 -7.65 13.52 15.17
C PHE A 39 -8.66 14.64 15.53
N MET A 40 -9.66 14.40 16.38
CA MET A 40 -10.73 15.36 16.68
C MET A 40 -10.55 16.13 18.00
N THR A 41 -9.53 15.83 18.81
CA THR A 41 -9.31 16.49 20.12
C THR A 41 -8.39 17.70 20.09
N GLY A 42 -7.79 18.07 18.95
CA GLY A 42 -6.89 19.24 18.82
C GLY A 42 -5.58 19.14 19.60
N GLU A 43 -5.50 18.27 20.60
CA GLU A 43 -4.32 17.95 21.39
C GLU A 43 -3.90 16.52 21.04
N ALA A 44 -2.71 16.39 20.47
CA ALA A 44 -2.06 15.09 20.33
C ALA A 44 -1.84 14.52 21.75
N PRO A 45 -2.10 13.22 21.99
CA PRO A 45 -1.77 12.63 23.27
C PRO A 45 -0.27 12.84 23.55
N PRO A 46 0.12 13.16 24.80
CA PRO A 46 1.52 13.35 25.13
C PRO A 46 2.28 12.07 24.75
N ILE A 47 3.26 12.21 23.84
CA ILE A 47 4.13 11.11 23.44
C ILE A 47 4.76 10.58 24.74
N PRO A 48 4.58 9.28 25.08
CA PRO A 48 5.14 8.73 26.28
C PRO A 48 6.65 8.95 26.26
N VAL A 49 7.19 9.52 27.33
CA VAL A 49 8.63 9.74 27.46
C VAL A 49 9.31 8.37 27.34
N PRO A 50 10.24 8.18 26.40
CA PRO A 50 10.88 6.90 26.20
C PRO A 50 11.55 6.43 27.49
N ASP A 51 11.38 5.14 27.81
CA ASP A 51 11.92 4.53 29.02
C ASP A 51 13.44 4.72 29.07
N VAL A 52 13.92 5.49 30.07
CA VAL A 52 15.32 5.94 30.20
C VAL A 52 16.29 4.77 30.28
N LYS A 53 15.80 3.58 30.60
CA LYS A 53 16.58 2.35 30.71
C LYS A 53 17.11 1.83 29.36
N TYR A 54 16.47 2.16 28.24
CA TYR A 54 16.92 1.74 26.90
C TYR A 54 17.39 2.94 26.08
N SER A 55 18.70 3.19 26.12
CA SER A 55 19.36 4.23 25.32
C SER A 55 20.39 3.59 24.38
N PRO A 56 19.96 3.12 23.19
CA PRO A 56 20.87 2.48 22.24
C PRO A 56 21.84 3.51 21.67
N LYS A 57 23.11 3.12 21.51
CA LYS A 57 24.07 3.92 20.73
C LYS A 57 23.76 3.74 19.26
N LEU A 58 23.20 4.78 18.64
CA LEU A 58 22.89 4.79 17.22
C LEU A 58 24.09 5.28 16.41
N VAL A 59 24.34 4.64 15.28
CA VAL A 59 25.32 5.09 14.29
C VAL A 59 24.56 5.29 12.98
N THR A 60 24.74 6.46 12.36
CA THR A 60 24.15 6.76 11.06
C THR A 60 24.99 6.15 9.97
N LEU A 61 24.34 5.47 9.03
CA LEU A 61 25.01 4.81 7.92
C LEU A 61 24.41 5.30 6.60
N LYS A 62 25.27 5.77 5.70
CA LYS A 62 24.83 6.27 4.39
C LYS A 62 24.47 5.08 3.49
N VAL A 63 23.26 5.11 2.94
CA VAL A 63 22.77 4.09 2.00
C VAL A 63 22.61 4.73 0.62
N GLU A 64 23.31 4.19 -0.36
CA GLU A 64 23.16 4.55 -1.77
C GLU A 64 22.29 3.51 -2.46
N GLU A 65 21.17 3.94 -3.03
CA GLU A 65 20.22 3.07 -3.70
C GLU A 65 20.23 3.32 -5.20
N ARG A 66 20.35 2.25 -5.98
CA ARG A 66 20.32 2.28 -7.44
C ARG A 66 19.32 1.27 -7.97
N VAL A 67 18.43 1.73 -8.83
CA VAL A 67 17.48 0.89 -9.57
C VAL A 67 17.86 0.91 -11.04
N THR A 68 17.90 -0.27 -11.66
CA THR A 68 18.21 -0.45 -13.08
C THR A 68 17.16 -1.37 -13.70
N TYR A 69 16.71 -1.04 -14.90
CA TYR A 69 15.73 -1.82 -15.64
C TYR A 69 16.03 -1.75 -17.14
N GLU A 70 15.55 -2.75 -17.87
CA GLU A 70 15.61 -2.78 -19.33
C GLU A 70 14.31 -2.21 -19.92
N VAL A 71 14.44 -1.42 -20.99
CA VAL A 71 13.31 -0.83 -21.72
C VAL A 71 13.45 -1.17 -23.19
N ALA A 72 12.33 -1.53 -23.83
CA ALA A 72 12.27 -1.64 -25.28
C ALA A 72 11.94 -0.27 -25.89
N ILE A 73 12.74 0.13 -26.88
CA ILE A 73 12.56 1.35 -27.66
C ILE A 73 12.51 0.94 -29.14
N LEU A 74 11.72 1.66 -29.93
CA LEU A 74 11.68 1.47 -31.38
C LEU A 74 13.04 1.79 -31.99
N GLU A 75 13.54 0.92 -32.86
CA GLU A 75 14.84 1.09 -33.52
C GLU A 75 14.92 2.40 -34.31
N GLU A 76 13.82 2.80 -34.96
CA GLU A 76 13.72 4.05 -35.72
C GLU A 76 13.97 5.27 -34.83
N LYS A 77 13.39 5.30 -33.62
CA LYS A 77 13.59 6.39 -32.65
C LYS A 77 15.04 6.43 -32.15
N LEU A 78 15.62 5.26 -31.92
CA LEU A 78 17.00 5.15 -31.47
C LEU A 78 17.97 5.65 -32.54
N GLN A 79 17.74 5.29 -33.81
CA GLN A 79 18.57 5.70 -34.95
C GLN A 79 18.43 7.21 -35.24
N ASN A 80 17.24 7.76 -35.08
CA ASN A 80 16.97 9.20 -35.29
C ASN A 80 17.37 10.08 -34.08
N GLY A 81 17.75 9.48 -32.95
CA GLY A 81 18.09 10.21 -31.72
C GLY A 81 16.88 10.86 -31.03
N GLU A 82 15.67 10.40 -31.33
CA GLU A 82 14.40 10.95 -30.84
C GLU A 82 13.89 10.21 -29.58
N VAL A 83 14.82 9.74 -28.73
CA VAL A 83 14.47 9.07 -27.49
C VAL A 83 14.04 10.11 -26.46
N GLU A 84 12.75 10.12 -26.14
CA GLU A 84 12.20 11.03 -25.14
C GLU A 84 12.15 10.37 -23.74
N PRO A 85 12.09 11.15 -22.64
CA PRO A 85 11.94 10.60 -21.29
C PRO A 85 10.76 9.64 -21.14
N LYS A 86 9.63 9.95 -21.79
CA LYS A 86 8.45 9.08 -21.84
C LYS A 86 8.72 7.70 -22.45
N ASP A 87 9.73 7.62 -23.33
CA ASP A 87 10.14 6.37 -23.97
C ASP A 87 10.95 5.49 -22.99
N LEU A 88 11.49 6.06 -21.92
CA LEU A 88 12.28 5.40 -20.87
C LEU A 88 11.47 5.10 -19.60
N GLU A 89 10.27 5.66 -19.46
CA GLU A 89 9.41 5.46 -18.31
C GLU A 89 8.61 4.15 -18.43
N LEU A 90 8.59 3.36 -17.36
CA LEU A 90 7.73 2.18 -17.22
C LEU A 90 6.56 2.54 -16.32
N VAL A 91 5.35 2.53 -16.86
CA VAL A 91 4.13 2.80 -16.09
C VAL A 91 3.67 1.50 -15.44
N GLU A 92 3.77 1.43 -14.11
CA GLU A 92 3.33 0.27 -13.34
C GLU A 92 1.79 0.18 -13.29
N VAL A 93 1.26 -1.00 -13.58
CA VAL A 93 -0.17 -1.28 -13.41
C VAL A 93 -0.48 -1.41 -11.92
N GLN A 94 -1.04 -0.36 -11.32
CA GLN A 94 -1.43 -0.40 -9.90
C GLN A 94 -2.75 -1.13 -9.66
N ASP A 95 -3.67 -1.06 -10.63
CA ASP A 95 -4.97 -1.73 -10.56
C ASP A 95 -5.25 -2.45 -11.88
N LYS A 96 -5.26 -3.78 -11.83
CA LYS A 96 -5.47 -4.63 -13.01
C LYS A 96 -6.89 -4.48 -13.56
N GLU A 97 -7.87 -4.08 -12.74
CA GLU A 97 -9.25 -3.88 -13.16
C GLU A 97 -9.44 -2.56 -13.93
N SER A 98 -8.53 -1.60 -13.72
CA SER A 98 -8.54 -0.31 -14.44
C SER A 98 -8.12 -0.44 -15.91
N ILE A 99 -7.46 -1.53 -16.28
CA ILE A 99 -7.02 -1.80 -17.65
C ILE A 99 -8.00 -2.80 -18.28
N ASN A 100 -8.96 -2.28 -19.05
CA ASN A 100 -9.83 -3.10 -19.89
C ASN A 100 -9.05 -3.70 -21.07
N PHE A 101 -8.26 -4.74 -20.82
CA PHE A 101 -7.55 -5.51 -21.86
C PHE A 101 -8.51 -6.14 -22.88
N HIS A 102 -9.81 -6.25 -22.56
CA HIS A 102 -10.84 -6.71 -23.49
C HIS A 102 -11.22 -5.67 -24.56
N GLN A 103 -10.87 -4.39 -24.38
CA GLN A 103 -11.22 -3.30 -25.32
C GLN A 103 -10.04 -2.83 -26.16
N VAL A 104 -8.80 -3.06 -25.71
CA VAL A 104 -7.59 -2.64 -26.40
C VAL A 104 -6.72 -3.86 -26.63
N GLU A 105 -6.54 -4.25 -27.89
CA GLU A 105 -5.70 -5.40 -28.24
C GLU A 105 -4.24 -5.13 -27.85
N CYS A 106 -3.62 -6.13 -27.22
CA CYS A 106 -2.19 -6.14 -26.93
C CYS A 106 -1.43 -6.48 -28.21
N PHE A 107 -0.65 -5.53 -28.72
CA PHE A 107 0.12 -5.70 -29.94
C PHE A 107 1.45 -6.45 -29.70
N HIS A 108 2.07 -6.24 -28.54
CA HIS A 108 3.36 -6.85 -28.20
C HIS A 108 3.49 -7.01 -26.69
N TYR A 109 4.10 -8.10 -26.24
CA TYR A 109 4.47 -8.29 -24.84
C TYR A 109 5.91 -8.79 -24.73
N ARG A 110 6.60 -8.39 -23.67
CA ARG A 110 7.99 -8.79 -23.40
C ARG A 110 8.25 -8.94 -21.90
N GLN A 111 9.13 -9.88 -21.56
CA GLN A 111 9.68 -9.99 -20.21
C GLN A 111 10.78 -8.95 -19.97
N VAL A 112 10.68 -8.23 -18.86
CA VAL A 112 11.64 -7.22 -18.41
C VAL A 112 12.11 -7.55 -17.00
N THR A 113 13.40 -7.31 -16.74
CA THR A 113 13.98 -7.49 -15.41
C THR A 113 14.32 -6.14 -14.80
N GLN A 114 13.93 -5.94 -13.54
CA GLN A 114 14.36 -4.81 -12.74
C GLN A 114 15.26 -5.30 -11.61
N ARG A 115 16.41 -4.64 -11.44
CA ARG A 115 17.36 -4.89 -10.36
C ARG A 115 17.44 -3.67 -9.47
N GLN A 116 17.41 -3.92 -8.16
CA GLN A 116 17.62 -2.92 -7.13
C GLN A 116 18.87 -3.29 -6.33
N THR A 117 19.76 -2.33 -6.17
CA THR A 117 21.01 -2.48 -5.42
C THR A 117 21.07 -1.41 -4.35
N ARG A 118 21.31 -1.83 -3.10
CA ARG A 118 21.65 -0.96 -1.98
C ARG A 118 23.10 -1.14 -1.63
N ASN A 119 23.84 -0.05 -1.67
CA ASN A 119 25.24 -0.03 -1.36
C ASN A 119 25.47 0.78 -0.09
N THR A 120 26.25 0.21 0.82
CA THR A 120 26.66 0.85 2.06
C THR A 120 28.14 0.58 2.28
N GLU A 121 28.72 1.21 3.30
CA GLU A 121 30.10 0.94 3.70
C GLU A 121 30.28 -0.54 4.11
N ALA A 122 29.33 -1.14 4.83
CA ALA A 122 29.46 -2.48 5.39
C ALA A 122 28.96 -3.62 4.47
N ILE A 123 27.88 -3.38 3.73
CA ILE A 123 27.16 -4.40 2.96
C ILE A 123 26.73 -3.88 1.58
N VAL A 124 26.69 -4.79 0.61
CA VAL A 124 26.00 -4.58 -0.66
C VAL A 124 24.85 -5.57 -0.73
N CYS A 125 23.63 -5.07 -0.94
CA CYS A 125 22.45 -5.89 -1.06
C CYS A 125 21.85 -5.73 -2.44
N THR A 126 21.47 -6.83 -3.08
CA THR A 126 20.81 -6.83 -4.38
C THR A 126 19.53 -7.65 -4.32
N ARG A 127 18.52 -7.23 -5.06
CA ARG A 127 17.33 -8.02 -5.35
C ARG A 127 16.85 -7.75 -6.77
N THR A 128 16.06 -8.65 -7.30
CA THR A 128 15.54 -8.58 -8.67
C THR A 128 14.06 -8.89 -8.67
N ARG A 129 13.32 -8.28 -9.60
CA ARG A 129 11.97 -8.71 -9.96
C ARG A 129 11.85 -8.83 -11.46
N GLN A 130 11.00 -9.76 -11.89
CA GLN A 130 10.58 -9.86 -13.27
C GLN A 130 9.31 -9.03 -13.46
N GLY A 131 9.02 -8.69 -14.70
CA GLY A 131 7.77 -8.03 -15.07
C GLY A 131 7.46 -8.29 -16.53
N THR A 132 6.18 -8.19 -16.85
CA THR A 132 5.70 -8.28 -18.23
C THR A 132 5.33 -6.88 -18.70
N GLU A 133 6.05 -6.39 -19.72
CA GLU A 133 5.73 -5.16 -20.43
C GLU A 133 4.69 -5.44 -21.52
N TYR A 134 3.62 -4.66 -21.53
CA TYR A 134 2.53 -4.72 -22.51
C TYR A 134 2.53 -3.46 -23.36
N TRP A 135 2.46 -3.67 -24.68
CA TRP A 135 2.34 -2.62 -25.67
C TRP A 135 0.95 -2.67 -26.28
N LEU A 136 0.16 -1.66 -25.97
CA LEU A 136 -1.20 -1.56 -26.46
C LEU A 136 -1.25 -0.88 -27.83
N THR A 137 -2.27 -1.22 -28.62
CA THR A 137 -2.53 -0.61 -29.95
C THR A 137 -2.66 0.92 -29.90
N ASN A 138 -3.10 1.49 -28.77
CA ASN A 138 -3.17 2.93 -28.53
C ASN A 138 -1.79 3.58 -28.23
N LYS A 139 -0.68 2.85 -28.45
CA LYS A 139 0.71 3.25 -28.18
C LYS A 139 1.04 3.46 -26.69
N THR A 140 0.18 3.00 -25.79
CA THR A 140 0.46 3.03 -24.35
C THR A 140 1.26 1.80 -23.96
N ARG A 141 2.19 1.98 -23.03
CA ARG A 141 3.04 0.92 -22.49
C ARG A 141 2.84 0.82 -20.99
N PHE A 142 2.67 -0.40 -20.52
CA PHE A 142 2.50 -0.69 -19.09
C PHE A 142 3.36 -1.86 -18.69
N VAL A 143 3.80 -1.89 -17.44
CA VAL A 143 4.47 -3.06 -16.87
C VAL A 143 3.67 -3.60 -15.70
N GLU A 144 3.43 -4.90 -15.76
CA GLU A 144 3.00 -5.69 -14.62
C GLU A 144 4.24 -6.31 -13.98
N TRP A 145 4.55 -5.91 -12.75
CA TRP A 145 5.69 -6.43 -12.02
C TRP A 145 5.32 -7.62 -11.15
N ASP A 146 6.15 -8.66 -11.18
CA ASP A 146 6.12 -9.72 -10.19
C ASP A 146 6.64 -9.21 -8.84
N PRO A 147 6.33 -9.92 -7.74
CA PRO A 147 6.91 -9.64 -6.44
C PRO A 147 8.44 -9.62 -6.49
N TRP A 148 9.01 -8.75 -5.66
CA TRP A 148 10.47 -8.71 -5.48
C TRP A 148 11.01 -10.02 -4.95
N SER A 149 12.17 -10.43 -5.46
CA SER A 149 12.94 -11.49 -4.83
C SER A 149 13.40 -11.07 -3.44
N GLU A 150 13.75 -12.07 -2.64
CA GLU A 150 14.48 -11.87 -1.39
C GLU A 150 15.79 -11.10 -1.61
N TRP A 151 16.22 -10.39 -0.57
CA TRP A 151 17.49 -9.68 -0.59
C TRP A 151 18.66 -10.64 -0.50
N THR A 152 19.59 -10.53 -1.44
CA THR A 152 20.89 -11.19 -1.37
C THR A 152 21.92 -10.18 -0.88
N ALA A 153 22.49 -10.40 0.30
CA ALA A 153 23.48 -9.52 0.91
C ALA A 153 24.89 -10.11 0.82
N ILE A 154 25.84 -9.29 0.38
CA ILE A 154 27.27 -9.60 0.39
C ILE A 154 27.92 -8.66 1.41
N SER A 155 28.43 -9.24 2.49
CA SER A 155 29.24 -8.50 3.46
C SER A 155 30.58 -8.15 2.83
N ARG A 156 30.95 -6.86 2.88
CA ARG A 156 32.32 -6.44 2.60
C ARG A 156 33.17 -6.80 3.83
N LYS A 157 33.62 -8.05 3.94
CA LYS A 157 34.59 -8.42 4.98
C LYS A 157 35.85 -7.58 4.76
N GLY A 158 36.09 -6.59 5.61
CA GLY A 158 37.32 -5.80 5.55
C GLY A 158 37.29 -4.36 6.06
N ILE A 159 36.26 -3.90 6.79
CA ILE A 159 36.28 -2.55 7.38
C ILE A 159 36.50 -2.65 8.91
N VAL A 160 37.80 -2.75 9.20
CA VAL A 160 38.52 -2.12 10.31
C VAL A 160 38.35 -2.70 11.74
N LYS A 161 39.27 -3.60 12.10
CA LYS A 161 40.08 -3.36 13.31
C LYS A 161 40.96 -2.15 13.01
N LYS A 162 40.80 -1.06 13.76
CA LYS A 162 41.85 -0.10 14.08
C LYS A 162 41.54 0.49 15.44
N ASP A 163 42.52 0.23 16.30
CA ASP A 163 42.96 0.91 17.52
C ASP A 163 41.96 1.07 18.68
#